data_AF-A0A1I5RBC8-F1
#
_entry.id   AF-A0A1I5RBC8-F1
#
_cell.length_a   1.000
_cell.length_b   1.000
_cell.length_c   1.000
_cell.angle_alpha   90.00
_cell.angle_beta   90.00
_cell.angle_gamma   90.00
#
_symmetry.space_group_name_H-M   'P 1'
#
loop_
_entity.id
_entity.type
_entity.pdbx_description
1 polymer ?
#
loop_
_entity_poly.entity_id
_entity_poly.type
_entity_poly.pdbx_seq_one_letter_code
_entity_poly.pdbx_strand_id
1 'polypeptide(L)'
;MIKHLFWTLLLFSCHSNSNNDSQVKMPPPSDTAQTLTTEKESNELKKTVRRFDNHQRFEIVSFKNTLNKNTTDTDTSKCSGWKLTESDIEKIIKNSEPIGGTTWDLNFLVLTCTKSVKVVQHGQQFDVEINAASFFLVNNGDTSVFFGDYKDSDRKYFIEGPNTSE
;
A
#
# COMPACT_ATOMS: atom_id res chain seq x y z
N MET A 1 0.20 31.17 50.59
CA MET A 1 0.91 32.12 49.70
C MET A 1 0.71 31.66 48.27
N ILE A 2 -0.01 32.48 47.50
CA ILE A 2 -0.35 32.30 46.09
C ILE A 2 0.85 32.67 45.22
N LYS A 3 1.10 31.92 44.12
CA LYS A 3 1.78 32.46 42.91
C LYS A 3 1.64 31.50 41.70
N HIS A 4 0.73 31.89 40.80
CA HIS A 4 0.78 31.87 39.31
C HIS A 4 1.39 30.63 38.62
N LEU A 5 0.68 29.78 37.86
CA LEU A 5 -0.19 30.01 36.67
C LEU A 5 0.52 30.83 35.58
N PHE A 6 1.17 30.14 34.65
CA PHE A 6 1.52 30.65 33.32
C PHE A 6 1.29 29.55 32.29
N TRP A 7 0.14 29.65 31.61
CA TRP A 7 -0.13 29.03 30.31
C TRP A 7 0.42 29.97 29.23
N THR A 8 1.29 29.46 28.36
CA THR A 8 1.64 30.13 27.11
C THR A 8 1.05 29.35 25.94
N LEU A 9 -0.07 29.88 25.44
CA LEU A 9 -0.67 29.54 24.15
C LEU A 9 0.21 30.16 23.05
N LEU A 10 0.79 29.32 22.20
CA LEU A 10 1.38 29.76 20.92
C LEU A 10 0.28 29.81 19.86
N LEU A 11 -0.16 31.02 19.51
CA LEU A 11 -1.00 31.28 18.36
C LEU A 11 -0.10 31.34 17.11
N PHE A 12 -0.20 30.33 16.25
CA PHE A 12 0.32 30.40 14.88
C PHE A 12 -0.72 31.12 14.01
N SER A 13 -0.47 32.39 13.71
CA SER A 13 -1.21 33.15 12.70
C SER A 13 -0.67 32.79 11.31
N CYS A 14 -1.44 32.06 10.51
CA CYS A 14 -1.16 31.88 9.09
C CYS A 14 -1.55 33.17 8.34
N HIS A 15 -0.57 33.80 7.67
CA HIS A 15 -0.76 34.96 6.79
C HIS A 15 -1.08 34.45 5.37
N SER A 16 -2.33 34.56 4.94
CA SER A 16 -2.72 34.31 3.55
C SER A 16 -2.50 35.58 2.72
N ASN A 17 -1.57 35.54 1.78
CA ASN A 17 -1.36 36.63 0.83
C ASN A 17 -2.12 36.30 -0.47
N SER A 18 -3.13 37.11 -0.77
CA SER A 18 -3.97 37.05 -1.96
C SER A 18 -3.84 38.39 -2.68
N ASN A 19 -3.26 38.42 -3.88
CA ASN A 19 -3.35 39.55 -4.77
C ASN A 19 -3.66 39.06 -6.20
N ASN A 20 -4.88 39.36 -6.63
CA ASN A 20 -5.29 39.51 -8.03
C ASN A 20 -5.21 41.03 -8.33
N ASP A 21 -4.62 41.45 -9.45
CA ASP A 21 -5.38 41.74 -10.68
C ASP A 21 -4.58 42.48 -11.78
N SER A 22 -4.85 42.08 -13.02
CA SER A 22 -5.06 42.90 -14.24
C SER A 22 -3.91 43.60 -15.03
N GLN A 23 -3.63 42.98 -16.20
CA GLN A 23 -3.54 43.48 -17.59
C GLN A 23 -2.93 44.86 -17.96
N VAL A 24 -1.98 44.87 -18.93
CA VAL A 24 -1.98 45.76 -20.12
C VAL A 24 -1.25 45.12 -21.35
N LYS A 25 -2.02 44.84 -22.40
CA LYS A 25 -1.82 45.03 -23.88
C LYS A 25 -0.50 44.69 -24.61
N MET A 26 -0.61 43.81 -25.63
CA MET A 26 0.33 43.51 -26.73
C MET A 26 0.42 44.60 -27.82
N PRO A 27 1.47 44.52 -28.67
CA PRO A 27 1.30 44.56 -30.13
C PRO A 27 1.98 43.36 -30.89
N PRO A 28 1.52 42.96 -32.10
CA PRO A 28 2.11 41.89 -32.95
C PRO A 28 2.76 42.46 -34.24
N PRO A 29 3.16 41.64 -35.25
CA PRO A 29 4.01 40.44 -35.25
C PRO A 29 5.16 40.57 -36.31
N SER A 30 6.15 39.67 -36.31
CA SER A 30 6.90 39.38 -37.55
C SER A 30 7.50 37.97 -37.54
N ASP A 31 7.22 37.25 -38.62
CA ASP A 31 7.60 35.86 -38.93
C ASP A 31 9.11 35.64 -38.98
N THR A 32 9.56 34.43 -38.60
CA THR A 32 10.41 33.56 -39.44
C THR A 32 10.49 32.18 -38.79
N ALA A 33 10.09 31.17 -39.56
CA ALA A 33 10.16 29.76 -39.24
C ALA A 33 11.61 29.25 -39.10
N GLN A 34 11.84 28.29 -38.20
CA GLN A 34 12.79 27.21 -38.44
C GLN A 34 12.39 25.94 -37.67
N THR A 35 12.00 24.96 -38.48
CA THR A 35 11.77 23.55 -38.18
C THR A 35 13.11 22.80 -38.09
N LEU A 36 13.29 21.95 -37.07
CA LEU A 36 14.20 20.78 -36.90
C LEU A 36 14.24 20.56 -35.36
N THR A 37 13.99 19.42 -34.73
CA THR A 37 14.02 18.01 -35.11
C THR A 37 13.39 17.23 -33.95
N THR A 38 12.46 16.33 -34.27
CA THR A 38 12.21 15.04 -33.61
C THR A 38 12.63 14.88 -32.14
N GLU A 39 11.84 15.39 -31.18
CA GLU A 39 11.82 14.84 -29.82
C GLU A 39 10.73 13.78 -29.73
N LYS A 40 11.19 12.55 -29.84
CA LYS A 40 10.52 11.30 -29.50
C LYS A 40 10.22 11.29 -27.99
N GLU A 41 9.31 12.14 -27.53
CA GLU A 41 8.99 12.28 -26.11
C GLU A 41 7.51 12.61 -25.89
N SER A 42 6.62 11.81 -26.48
CA SER A 42 5.17 11.98 -26.22
C SER A 42 4.35 10.70 -26.17
N ASN A 43 4.98 9.51 -26.25
CA ASN A 43 4.24 8.24 -26.15
C ASN A 43 4.33 7.54 -24.76
N GLU A 44 4.97 8.17 -23.78
CA GLU A 44 4.91 7.79 -22.36
C GLU A 44 3.76 8.51 -21.63
N LEU A 45 2.72 8.94 -22.36
CA LEU A 45 1.56 9.60 -21.76
C LEU A 45 0.57 8.57 -21.21
N LYS A 46 0.52 8.49 -19.87
CA LYS A 46 -0.57 7.97 -19.03
C LYS A 46 -0.81 6.46 -19.06
N LYS A 47 0.20 5.66 -18.67
CA LYS A 47 -0.11 4.34 -18.10
C LYS A 47 -0.90 4.55 -16.81
N THR A 48 -2.22 4.39 -16.86
CA THR A 48 -3.07 4.45 -15.67
C THR A 48 -2.67 3.29 -14.77
N VAL A 49 -2.05 3.59 -13.62
CA VAL A 49 -1.70 2.57 -12.62
C VAL A 49 -3.00 1.97 -12.11
N ARG A 50 -3.21 0.68 -12.40
CA ARG A 50 -4.37 -0.04 -11.87
C ARG A 50 -4.07 -0.46 -10.45
N ARG A 51 -5.06 -0.35 -9.57
CA ARG A 51 -5.01 -0.92 -8.23
C ARG A 51 -5.32 -2.41 -8.30
N PHE A 52 -4.68 -3.19 -7.45
CA PHE A 52 -5.00 -4.60 -7.28
C PHE A 52 -6.42 -4.77 -6.73
N ASP A 53 -7.16 -5.72 -7.29
CA ASP A 53 -8.49 -6.16 -6.84
C ASP A 53 -8.46 -7.67 -6.61
N ASN A 54 -8.63 -8.12 -5.37
CA ASN A 54 -8.52 -9.52 -4.98
C ASN A 54 -9.74 -10.37 -5.39
N HIS A 55 -10.82 -9.76 -5.87
CA HIS A 55 -11.99 -10.46 -6.43
C HIS A 55 -11.87 -10.68 -7.94
N GLN A 56 -10.95 -9.98 -8.61
CA GLN A 56 -10.70 -10.18 -10.04
C GLN A 56 -9.69 -11.29 -10.30
N ARG A 57 -9.66 -11.80 -11.54
CA ARG A 57 -8.70 -12.83 -11.93
C ARG A 57 -7.27 -12.28 -11.84
N PHE A 58 -6.39 -13.05 -11.21
CA PHE A 58 -4.95 -12.83 -11.18
C PHE A 58 -4.23 -14.16 -11.42
N GLU A 59 -2.95 -14.08 -11.77
CA GLU A 59 -2.05 -15.22 -11.91
C GLU A 59 -0.92 -15.09 -10.90
N ILE A 60 -0.60 -16.17 -10.18
CA ILE A 60 0.56 -16.22 -9.30
C ILE A 60 1.77 -16.61 -10.14
N VAL A 61 2.74 -15.70 -10.26
CA VAL A 61 3.95 -15.91 -11.07
C VAL A 61 5.02 -16.62 -10.25
N SER A 62 5.18 -16.24 -9.00
CA SER A 62 6.16 -16.86 -8.10
C SER A 62 5.83 -16.57 -6.65
N PHE A 63 6.31 -17.42 -5.75
CA PHE A 63 6.26 -17.15 -4.32
C PHE A 63 7.45 -17.79 -3.61
N LYS A 64 7.87 -17.18 -2.49
CA LYS A 64 8.92 -17.73 -1.62
C LYS A 64 8.68 -17.32 -0.18
N ASN A 65 9.14 -18.17 0.74
CA ASN A 65 9.16 -17.82 2.16
C ASN A 65 10.19 -16.70 2.38
N THR A 66 9.82 -15.75 3.22
CA THR A 66 10.64 -14.60 3.62
C THR A 66 10.53 -14.39 5.13
N LEU A 67 11.40 -13.53 5.66
CA LEU A 67 11.37 -13.13 7.07
C LEU A 67 11.13 -11.62 7.14
N ASN A 68 10.06 -11.22 7.83
CA ASN A 68 9.85 -9.82 8.20
C ASN A 68 10.81 -9.48 9.35
N LYS A 69 11.69 -8.50 9.14
CA LYS A 69 12.66 -8.05 10.15
C LYS A 69 12.13 -6.89 11.00
N ASN A 70 10.97 -6.34 10.64
CA ASN A 70 10.33 -5.20 11.27
C ASN A 70 9.19 -5.68 12.18
N THR A 71 9.48 -6.62 13.06
CA THR A 71 8.53 -7.15 14.04
C THR A 71 9.24 -7.45 15.36
N THR A 72 8.49 -7.41 16.45
CA THR A 72 8.92 -7.89 17.77
C THR A 72 8.91 -9.41 17.89
N ASP A 73 8.26 -10.13 16.98
CA ASP A 73 8.26 -11.59 16.93
C ASP A 73 9.61 -12.11 16.41
N THR A 74 10.55 -12.48 17.28
CA THR A 74 11.88 -12.94 16.84
C THR A 74 12.00 -14.44 16.63
N ASP A 75 10.96 -15.22 16.95
CA ASP A 75 11.00 -16.67 16.83
C ASP A 75 10.77 -17.13 15.40
N THR A 76 11.84 -17.54 14.73
CA THR A 76 11.78 -18.07 13.36
C THR A 76 11.52 -19.57 13.28
N SER A 77 11.52 -20.30 14.41
CA SER A 77 11.42 -21.77 14.40
C SER A 77 10.11 -22.22 13.76
N LYS A 78 9.01 -21.51 14.04
CA LYS A 78 7.68 -21.73 13.48
C LYS A 78 7.57 -21.48 11.97
N CYS A 79 8.47 -20.68 11.37
CA CYS A 79 8.41 -20.37 9.93
C CYS A 79 8.75 -21.57 9.04
N SER A 80 9.54 -22.52 9.55
CA SER A 80 9.93 -23.71 8.79
C SER A 80 8.76 -24.69 8.55
N GLY A 81 7.80 -24.73 9.49
CA GLY A 81 6.60 -25.55 9.41
C GLY A 81 5.48 -24.92 8.59
N TRP A 82 5.48 -23.59 8.45
CA TRP A 82 4.45 -22.88 7.71
C TRP A 82 4.70 -22.95 6.19
N LYS A 83 3.87 -23.74 5.51
CA LYS A 83 3.97 -24.03 4.08
C LYS A 83 2.63 -23.78 3.42
N LEU A 84 2.65 -22.94 2.39
CA LEU A 84 1.48 -22.67 1.55
C LEU A 84 1.74 -23.15 0.12
N THR A 85 0.78 -23.86 -0.46
CA THR A 85 0.76 -24.13 -1.90
C THR A 85 0.27 -22.91 -2.67
N GLU A 86 0.37 -22.94 -3.99
CA GLU A 86 -0.22 -21.91 -4.85
C GLU A 86 -1.73 -21.78 -4.66
N SER A 87 -2.44 -22.91 -4.55
CA SER A 87 -3.89 -22.93 -4.31
C SER A 87 -4.27 -22.34 -2.96
N ASP A 88 -3.44 -22.54 -1.93
CA ASP A 88 -3.68 -21.93 -0.61
C ASP A 88 -3.49 -20.42 -0.68
N ILE A 89 -2.44 -19.94 -1.36
CA ILE A 89 -2.20 -18.52 -1.59
C ILE A 89 -3.37 -17.88 -2.34
N GLU A 90 -3.86 -18.53 -3.39
CA GLU A 90 -5.00 -18.03 -4.16
C GLU A 90 -6.26 -17.89 -3.29
N LYS A 91 -6.54 -18.87 -2.43
CA LYS A 91 -7.67 -18.83 -1.49
C LYS A 91 -7.54 -17.69 -0.49
N ILE A 92 -6.38 -17.56 0.16
CA ILE A 92 -6.10 -16.47 1.10
C ILE A 92 -6.37 -15.11 0.44
N ILE A 93 -5.80 -14.89 -0.74
CA ILE A 93 -5.95 -13.62 -1.45
C ILE A 93 -7.43 -13.34 -1.76
N LYS A 94 -8.16 -14.32 -2.30
CA LYS A 94 -9.57 -14.15 -2.68
C LYS A 94 -10.53 -14.01 -1.50
N ASN A 95 -10.21 -14.62 -0.36
CA ASN A 95 -11.10 -14.66 0.80
C ASN A 95 -10.91 -13.50 1.77
N SER A 96 -9.77 -12.81 1.70
CA SER A 96 -9.50 -11.65 2.56
C SER A 96 -10.29 -10.42 2.12
N GLU A 97 -10.44 -9.47 3.04
CA GLU A 97 -11.14 -8.20 2.82
C GLU A 97 -10.20 -7.02 3.05
N PRO A 98 -10.33 -5.91 2.31
CA PRO A 98 -9.52 -4.73 2.54
C PRO A 98 -9.79 -4.16 3.95
N ILE A 99 -8.73 -3.87 4.69
CA ILE A 99 -8.80 -3.32 6.06
C ILE A 99 -8.01 -2.02 6.17
N GLY A 100 -8.43 -1.17 7.12
CA GLY A 100 -7.70 0.05 7.47
C GLY A 100 -6.49 -0.25 8.37
N GLY A 101 -5.53 0.67 8.42
CA GLY A 101 -4.32 0.53 9.25
C GLY A 101 -4.62 0.35 10.74
N THR A 102 -5.64 1.04 11.27
CA THR A 102 -6.07 0.87 12.67
C THR A 102 -6.66 -0.52 12.93
N THR A 103 -7.48 -1.03 12.01
CA THR A 103 -8.02 -2.40 12.10
C THR A 103 -6.90 -3.44 12.04
N TRP A 104 -5.93 -3.23 11.15
CA TRP A 104 -4.74 -4.07 11.06
C TRP A 104 -3.97 -4.12 12.39
N ASP A 105 -3.63 -2.95 12.94
CA ASP A 105 -2.84 -2.81 14.17
C ASP A 105 -3.51 -3.44 15.40
N LEU A 106 -4.84 -3.32 15.51
CA LEU A 106 -5.58 -3.84 16.65
C LEU A 106 -5.88 -5.34 16.55
N ASN A 107 -6.18 -5.82 15.35
CA ASN A 107 -6.72 -7.17 15.18
C ASN A 107 -5.65 -8.19 14.79
N PHE A 108 -4.52 -7.80 14.22
CA PHE A 108 -3.57 -8.76 13.66
C PHE A 108 -2.20 -8.63 14.31
N LEU A 109 -1.66 -9.76 14.75
CA LEU A 109 -0.24 -9.83 15.10
C LEU A 109 0.62 -9.62 13.85
N VAL A 110 1.83 -9.11 14.02
CA VAL A 110 2.82 -9.03 12.94
C VAL A 110 3.87 -10.10 13.19
N LEU A 111 3.85 -11.21 12.47
CA LEU A 111 4.84 -12.29 12.67
C LEU A 111 6.06 -12.12 11.76
N THR A 112 7.18 -12.74 12.14
CA THR A 112 8.37 -12.79 11.29
C THR A 112 8.13 -13.64 10.05
N CYS A 113 7.29 -14.67 10.14
CA CYS A 113 7.05 -15.56 9.01
C CYS A 113 6.20 -14.88 7.94
N THR A 114 6.80 -14.63 6.77
CA THR A 114 6.13 -14.01 5.63
C THR A 114 6.30 -14.81 4.35
N LYS A 115 5.47 -14.51 3.37
CA LYS A 115 5.58 -15.03 2.01
C LYS A 115 5.52 -13.89 1.03
N SER A 116 6.60 -13.73 0.26
CA SER A 116 6.63 -12.80 -0.88
C SER A 116 6.03 -13.51 -2.09
N VAL A 117 4.98 -12.93 -2.66
CA VAL A 117 4.22 -13.45 -3.80
C VAL A 117 4.19 -12.39 -4.89
N LYS A 118 4.52 -12.80 -6.12
CA LYS A 118 4.36 -11.96 -7.31
C LYS A 118 3.11 -12.40 -8.04
N VAL A 119 2.19 -11.47 -8.26
CA VAL A 119 0.95 -11.71 -9.02
C VAL A 119 0.87 -10.80 -10.24
N VAL A 120 0.23 -11.28 -11.30
CA VAL A 120 -0.09 -10.49 -12.48
C VAL A 120 -1.61 -10.36 -12.61
N GLN A 121 -2.08 -9.13 -12.79
CA GLN A 121 -3.48 -8.81 -13.02
C GLN A 121 -3.57 -7.70 -14.08
N HIS A 122 -4.31 -7.93 -15.16
CA HIS A 122 -4.40 -7.04 -16.32
C HIS A 122 -3.03 -6.63 -16.93
N GLY A 123 -2.06 -7.55 -16.93
CA GLY A 123 -0.71 -7.27 -17.43
C GLY A 123 0.14 -6.36 -16.53
N GLN A 124 -0.34 -6.02 -15.33
CA GLN A 124 0.42 -5.33 -14.29
C GLN A 124 0.87 -6.33 -13.23
N GLN A 125 2.14 -6.27 -12.85
CA GLN A 125 2.68 -7.06 -11.74
C GLN A 125 2.44 -6.34 -10.41
N PHE A 126 2.06 -7.07 -9.39
CA PHE A 126 1.94 -6.61 -8.01
C PHE A 126 2.79 -7.48 -7.09
N ASP A 127 3.40 -6.84 -6.10
CA ASP A 127 4.09 -7.53 -5.01
C ASP A 127 3.14 -7.63 -3.82
N VAL A 128 2.87 -8.86 -3.41
CA VAL A 128 2.03 -9.22 -2.28
C VAL A 128 2.92 -9.81 -1.19
N GLU A 129 2.79 -9.34 0.04
CA GLU A 129 3.44 -9.93 1.20
C GLU A 129 2.37 -10.49 2.13
N ILE A 130 2.33 -11.82 2.23
CA ILE A 130 1.43 -12.54 3.14
C ILE A 130 2.14 -12.73 4.47
N ASN A 131 1.52 -12.31 5.56
CA ASN A 131 2.00 -12.59 6.90
C ASN A 131 1.31 -13.84 7.46
N ALA A 132 2.05 -14.64 8.23
CA ALA A 132 1.49 -15.84 8.86
C ALA A 132 0.42 -15.56 9.93
N ALA A 133 0.15 -14.29 10.25
CA ALA A 133 -0.93 -13.86 11.13
C ALA A 133 -2.17 -13.34 10.37
N SER A 134 -2.64 -14.07 9.34
CA SER A 134 -3.95 -13.84 8.71
C SER A 134 -4.17 -12.48 8.05
N PHE A 135 -3.11 -11.83 7.58
CA PHE A 135 -3.21 -10.65 6.74
C PHE A 135 -2.19 -10.67 5.62
N PHE A 136 -2.43 -9.87 4.58
CA PHE A 136 -1.42 -9.55 3.59
C PHE A 136 -1.48 -8.07 3.21
N LEU A 137 -0.41 -7.59 2.60
CA LEU A 137 -0.37 -6.26 2.01
C LEU A 137 -0.02 -6.34 0.53
N VAL A 138 -0.57 -5.42 -0.25
CA VAL A 138 -0.24 -5.24 -1.66
C VAL A 138 0.31 -3.84 -1.85
N ASN A 139 1.49 -3.75 -2.47
CA ASN A 139 2.09 -2.49 -2.86
C ASN A 139 1.56 -2.06 -4.25
N ASN A 140 0.85 -0.93 -4.30
CA ASN A 140 0.31 -0.32 -5.52
C ASN A 140 1.15 0.88 -5.99
N GLY A 141 2.46 0.88 -5.74
CA GLY A 141 3.39 1.95 -6.05
C GLY A 141 3.70 2.83 -4.84
N ASP A 142 2.98 3.94 -4.70
CA ASP A 142 3.13 4.91 -3.60
C ASP A 142 2.34 4.54 -2.35
N THR A 143 1.42 3.58 -2.46
CA THR A 143 0.47 3.21 -1.41
C THR A 143 0.46 1.69 -1.20
N SER A 144 0.30 1.30 0.05
CA SER A 144 0.07 -0.09 0.45
C SER A 144 -1.37 -0.26 0.91
N VAL A 145 -2.01 -1.35 0.50
CA VAL A 145 -3.36 -1.71 0.96
C VAL A 145 -3.25 -3.00 1.77
N PHE A 146 -3.83 -2.99 2.97
CA PHE A 146 -3.90 -4.17 3.83
C PHE A 146 -5.17 -4.96 3.56
N PHE A 147 -5.06 -6.28 3.63
CA PHE A 147 -6.17 -7.21 3.53
C PHE A 147 -6.09 -8.17 4.71
N GLY A 148 -7.22 -8.38 5.39
CA GLY A 148 -7.33 -9.29 6.53
C GLY A 148 -8.25 -10.47 6.22
N ASP A 149 -7.89 -11.65 6.70
CA ASP A 149 -8.72 -12.85 6.64
C ASP A 149 -9.33 -13.14 8.00
N TYR A 150 -10.66 -13.08 8.07
CA TYR A 150 -11.45 -13.34 9.28
C TYR A 150 -12.21 -14.67 9.22
N LYS A 151 -12.03 -15.47 8.16
CA LYS A 151 -12.82 -16.69 7.98
C LYS A 151 -12.22 -17.84 8.78
N ASP A 152 -13.03 -18.43 9.66
CA ASP A 152 -12.63 -19.62 10.42
C ASP A 152 -12.21 -20.79 9.52
N SER A 153 -12.81 -20.93 8.34
CA SER A 153 -12.45 -21.97 7.36
C SER A 153 -11.01 -21.87 6.86
N ASP A 154 -10.42 -20.69 6.93
CA ASP A 154 -9.10 -20.35 6.41
C ASP A 154 -8.03 -20.35 7.51
N ARG A 155 -8.43 -20.51 8.79
CA ARG A 155 -7.55 -20.58 9.97
C ARG A 155 -6.36 -21.54 9.80
N LYS A 156 -6.58 -22.67 9.12
CA LYS A 156 -5.55 -23.69 8.83
C LYS A 156 -4.37 -23.18 7.96
N TYR A 157 -4.54 -22.06 7.28
CA TYR A 157 -3.51 -21.47 6.42
C TYR A 157 -2.53 -20.56 7.17
N PHE A 158 -2.79 -20.28 8.43
CA PHE A 158 -2.06 -19.28 9.19
C PHE A 158 -1.53 -19.87 10.49
N ILE A 159 -0.50 -19.25 11.06
CA ILE A 159 -0.01 -19.57 12.39
C ILE A 159 -0.94 -18.90 13.41
N GLU A 160 -1.14 -17.59 13.29
CA GLU A 160 -2.00 -16.81 14.20
C GLU A 160 -3.21 -16.18 13.48
N GLY A 161 -4.33 -16.07 14.17
CA GLY A 161 -5.59 -15.51 13.66
C GLY A 161 -5.77 -14.04 14.03
N PRO A 162 -6.81 -13.39 13.48
CA PRO A 162 -7.22 -12.11 13.99
C PRO A 162 -7.70 -12.24 15.45
N ASN A 163 -7.31 -11.29 16.29
CA ASN A 163 -7.88 -11.05 17.59
C ASN A 163 -9.27 -10.43 17.41
N THR A 164 -10.27 -11.28 17.24
CA THR A 164 -11.67 -10.86 17.35
C THR A 164 -12.09 -11.04 18.79
N SER A 165 -12.38 -9.93 19.48
CA SER A 165 -13.06 -10.03 20.78
C SER A 165 -14.48 -10.54 20.50
N GLU A 166 -14.73 -11.82 20.79
CA GLU A 166 -16.09 -12.39 20.84
C GLU A 166 -16.90 -11.79 21.99
#